data_AF-A0A6H9SS16-F1
#
_entry.id   AF-A0A6H9SS16-F1
#
_cell.length_a   1.000
_cell.length_b   1.000
_cell.length_c   1.000
_cell.angle_alpha   90.00
_cell.angle_beta   90.00
_cell.angle_gamma   90.00
#
_symmetry.space_group_name_H-M   'P 1'
#
loop_
_entity.id
_entity.type
_entity.pdbx_description
1 polymer ?
#
loop_
_entity_poly.entity_id
_entity_poly.type
_entity_poly.pdbx_seq_one_letter_code
_entity_poly.pdbx_strand_id
1 'polypeptide(L)'
;MIATRILRRPRALIVGCGDVGLRCVAQWREARPDLRIVALTSHADRRDELRAAGAAPIVGNLDRRATLRRIAGLARTILHLAPPQSEGRDDRRTRALIAALSVPARRASAPAVAAAGRLRTLRAAT
;
A
#
# COMPACT_ATOMS: atom_id res chain seq x y z
N MET A 1 -11.45 -5.60 -19.67
CA MET A 1 -11.31 -5.87 -18.22
C MET A 1 -10.08 -5.13 -17.68
N ILE A 2 -10.22 -3.86 -17.27
CA ILE A 2 -9.09 -2.97 -16.89
C ILE A 2 -8.80 -3.03 -15.37
N ALA A 3 -9.82 -3.23 -14.55
CA ALA A 3 -9.73 -3.19 -13.08
C ALA A 3 -8.81 -4.28 -12.50
N THR A 4 -8.84 -5.50 -13.05
CA THR A 4 -7.99 -6.61 -12.62
C THR A 4 -6.50 -6.37 -12.88
N ARG A 5 -6.15 -5.60 -13.91
CA ARG A 5 -4.75 -5.23 -14.20
C ARG A 5 -4.21 -4.21 -13.21
N ILE A 6 -5.04 -3.29 -12.73
CA ILE A 6 -4.68 -2.27 -11.72
C ILE A 6 -4.38 -2.91 -10.36
N LEU A 7 -5.10 -3.99 -10.00
CA LEU A 7 -4.92 -4.74 -8.76
C LEU A 7 -3.69 -5.65 -8.76
N ARG A 8 -3.11 -5.94 -9.94
CA ARG A 8 -1.92 -6.81 -10.10
C ARG A 8 -0.60 -6.04 -10.27
N ARG A 9 -0.63 -4.71 -10.37
CA ARG A 9 0.61 -3.93 -10.50
C ARG A 9 1.48 -4.13 -9.27
N PRO A 10 2.81 -4.28 -9.44
CA PRO A 10 3.71 -4.39 -8.31
C PRO A 10 3.60 -3.14 -7.43
N ARG A 11 3.67 -3.34 -6.12
CA ARG A 11 3.51 -2.29 -5.12
C ARG A 11 4.70 -2.30 -4.18
N ALA A 12 5.24 -1.11 -3.93
CA ALA A 12 6.22 -0.89 -2.87
C ALA A 12 5.66 0.08 -1.83
N LEU A 13 5.96 -0.17 -0.57
CA LEU A 13 5.63 0.69 0.56
C LEU A 13 6.92 1.33 1.09
N ILE A 14 6.97 2.66 1.14
CA ILE A 14 8.01 3.43 1.80
C ILE A 14 7.46 3.90 3.16
N VAL A 15 8.08 3.49 4.24
CA VAL A 15 7.70 3.86 5.62
C VAL A 15 8.61 4.99 6.07
N GLY A 16 8.03 6.11 6.51
CA GLY A 16 8.80 7.30 6.88
C GLY A 16 9.32 8.03 5.64
N CYS A 17 8.43 8.33 4.68
CA CYS A 17 8.79 9.01 3.43
C CYS A 17 9.12 10.50 3.66
N GLY A 18 10.29 10.76 4.26
CA GLY A 18 10.96 12.05 4.38
C GLY A 18 11.70 12.43 3.09
N ASP A 19 12.74 13.23 3.22
CA ASP A 19 13.62 13.63 2.11
C ASP A 19 14.24 12.43 1.39
N VAL A 20 14.78 11.47 2.16
CA VAL A 20 15.34 10.22 1.60
C VAL A 20 14.26 9.43 0.86
N GLY A 21 13.04 9.39 1.41
CA GLY A 21 11.91 8.73 0.79
C GLY A 21 11.56 9.31 -0.58
N LEU A 22 11.52 10.65 -0.70
CA LEU A 22 11.24 11.33 -1.96
C LEU A 22 12.33 11.07 -3.01
N ARG A 23 13.59 11.02 -2.60
CA ARG A 23 14.70 10.63 -3.49
C ARG A 23 14.53 9.20 -4.00
N CYS A 24 14.13 8.27 -3.14
CA CYS A 24 13.82 6.89 -3.55
C CYS A 24 12.62 6.85 -4.50
N VAL A 25 11.58 7.68 -4.28
CA VAL A 25 10.43 7.77 -5.19
C VAL A 25 10.90 8.18 -6.59
N ALA A 26 11.71 9.23 -6.71
CA ALA A 26 12.21 9.70 -8.01
C ALA A 26 12.97 8.60 -8.76
N GLN A 27 13.92 7.94 -8.10
CA GLN A 27 14.72 6.86 -8.71
C GLN A 27 13.85 5.65 -9.10
N TRP A 28 12.88 5.27 -8.27
CA TRP A 28 12.00 4.14 -8.58
C TRP A 28 11.00 4.45 -9.69
N ARG A 29 10.56 5.70 -9.82
CA ARG A 29 9.70 6.14 -10.92
C ARG A 29 10.42 6.04 -12.26
N GLU A 30 11.71 6.38 -12.29
CA GLU A 30 12.56 6.25 -13.46
C GLU A 30 12.86 4.77 -13.79
N ALA A 31 13.35 4.01 -12.80
CA ALA A 31 13.78 2.63 -13.03
C ALA A 31 12.62 1.62 -13.19
N ARG A 32 11.45 1.88 -12.56
CA ARG A 32 10.29 0.96 -12.55
C ARG A 32 8.98 1.72 -12.78
N PRO A 33 8.68 2.12 -14.02
CA PRO A 33 7.53 2.98 -14.35
C PRO A 33 6.17 2.34 -14.03
N ASP A 34 6.09 1.01 -13.95
CA ASP A 34 4.89 0.23 -13.62
C ASP A 34 4.68 0.04 -12.10
N LEU A 35 5.71 0.31 -11.28
CA LEU A 35 5.65 0.19 -9.83
C LEU A 35 4.74 1.26 -9.23
N ARG A 36 3.74 0.81 -8.47
CA ARG A 36 2.94 1.69 -7.63
C ARG A 36 3.63 1.92 -6.30
N ILE A 37 4.03 3.16 -6.05
CA ILE A 37 4.69 3.54 -4.80
C ILE A 37 3.64 4.06 -3.83
N VAL A 38 3.64 3.53 -2.61
CA VAL A 38 2.83 4.01 -1.49
C VAL A 38 3.77 4.56 -0.43
N ALA A 39 3.47 5.74 0.10
CA ALA A 39 4.23 6.35 1.18
C ALA A 39 3.40 6.35 2.47
N LEU A 40 3.91 5.76 3.56
CA LEU A 40 3.38 5.96 4.90
C LEU A 40 4.04 7.20 5.52
N THR A 41 3.22 8.17 5.95
CA THR A 41 3.65 9.40 6.61
C THR A 41 2.83 9.67 7.86
N SER A 42 3.46 10.19 8.91
CA SER A 42 2.75 10.71 10.09
C SER A 42 2.19 12.12 9.87
N HIS A 43 2.67 12.83 8.84
CA HIS A 43 2.34 14.24 8.57
C HIS A 43 1.29 14.31 7.46
N ALA A 44 0.07 14.74 7.83
CA ALA A 44 -1.03 14.85 6.87
C ALA A 44 -0.81 15.95 5.84
N ASP A 45 -0.09 17.01 6.21
CA ASP A 45 0.13 18.19 5.35
C ASP A 45 1.05 17.86 4.16
N ARG A 46 1.85 16.81 4.27
CA ARG A 46 2.76 16.34 3.21
C ARG A 46 2.09 15.48 2.14
N ARG A 47 0.76 15.33 2.19
CA ARG A 47 0.03 14.49 1.22
C ARG A 47 0.21 14.97 -0.22
N ASP A 48 0.13 16.28 -0.43
CA ASP A 48 0.14 16.82 -1.79
C ASP A 48 1.54 16.80 -2.39
N GLU A 49 2.56 17.07 -1.59
CA GLU A 49 3.97 16.85 -1.94
C GLU A 49 4.23 15.40 -2.39
N LEU A 50 3.79 14.43 -1.60
CA LEU A 50 3.97 13.01 -1.91
C LEU A 50 3.23 12.60 -3.19
N ARG A 51 2.02 13.14 -3.42
CA ARG A 51 1.26 12.89 -4.66
C ARG A 51 1.94 13.50 -5.87
N ALA A 52 2.44 14.73 -5.74
CA ALA A 52 3.17 15.41 -6.81
C ALA A 52 4.43 14.64 -7.20
N ALA A 53 5.11 14.02 -6.22
CA ALA A 53 6.25 13.12 -6.47
C ALA A 53 5.85 11.77 -7.10
N GLY A 54 4.56 11.45 -7.21
CA GLY A 54 4.06 10.19 -7.78
C GLY A 54 3.89 9.04 -6.77
N ALA A 55 3.92 9.33 -5.47
CA ALA A 55 3.61 8.37 -4.42
C ALA A 55 2.16 8.53 -3.91
N ALA A 56 1.50 7.42 -3.56
CA ALA A 56 0.18 7.46 -2.93
C ALA A 56 0.35 7.56 -1.39
N PRO A 57 -0.02 8.68 -0.75
CA PRO A 57 0.16 8.85 0.69
C PRO A 57 -0.88 8.07 1.50
N ILE A 58 -0.43 7.41 2.55
CA ILE A 58 -1.25 6.89 3.65
C ILE A 58 -0.80 7.59 4.92
N VAL A 59 -1.73 8.22 5.63
CA VAL A 59 -1.43 8.82 6.93
C VAL A 59 -1.53 7.74 7.99
N GLY A 60 -0.45 7.56 8.73
CA GLY A 60 -0.36 6.66 9.87
C GLY A 60 0.91 6.90 10.66
N ASN A 61 0.87 6.58 11.94
CA ASN A 61 1.96 6.80 12.87
C ASN A 61 2.39 5.46 13.48
N LEU A 62 3.69 5.15 13.42
CA LEU A 62 4.27 3.94 13.99
C LEU A 62 4.11 3.86 15.52
N ASP A 63 4.01 5.03 16.18
CA ASP A 63 3.73 5.14 17.61
C ASP A 63 2.24 4.91 17.93
N ARG A 64 1.36 4.90 16.91
CA ARG A 64 -0.08 4.68 17.05
C ARG A 64 -0.55 3.52 16.18
N ARG A 65 -0.33 2.30 16.67
CA ARG A 65 -0.61 1.03 15.95
C ARG A 65 -1.99 0.96 15.28
N ALA A 66 -3.04 1.52 15.90
CA ALA A 66 -4.39 1.54 15.33
C ALA A 66 -4.47 2.23 13.95
N THR A 67 -3.58 3.20 13.69
CA THR A 67 -3.52 3.94 12.42
C THR A 67 -2.87 3.13 11.28
N LEU A 68 -2.17 2.04 11.60
CA LEU A 68 -1.41 1.25 10.64
C LEU A 68 -2.26 0.20 9.90
N ARG A 69 -3.54 0.01 10.28
CA ARG A 69 -4.41 -1.05 9.72
C ARG A 69 -4.48 -1.07 8.19
N ARG A 70 -4.30 0.09 7.53
CA ARG A 70 -4.37 0.23 6.07
C ARG A 70 -3.16 -0.31 5.32
N ILE A 71 -2.03 -0.57 6.00
CA ILE A 71 -0.80 -1.06 5.35
C ILE A 71 -0.69 -2.59 5.34
N ALA A 72 -1.56 -3.29 6.06
CA ALA A 72 -1.59 -4.75 6.11
C ALA A 72 -1.78 -5.34 4.70
N GLY A 73 -0.82 -6.19 4.27
CA GLY A 73 -0.85 -6.84 2.96
C GLY A 73 -0.79 -5.89 1.76
N LEU A 74 -0.37 -4.64 1.95
CA LEU A 74 -0.43 -3.61 0.92
C LEU A 74 0.62 -3.78 -0.18
N ALA A 75 1.83 -4.19 0.21
CA ALA A 75 2.99 -4.29 -0.65
C ALA A 75 3.85 -5.47 -0.23
N ARG A 76 4.52 -6.09 -1.20
CA ARG A 76 5.52 -7.16 -0.94
C ARG A 76 6.90 -6.58 -0.68
N THR A 77 7.23 -5.46 -1.32
CA THR A 77 8.48 -4.72 -1.10
C THR A 77 8.21 -3.59 -0.12
N ILE A 78 8.91 -3.60 1.01
CA ILE A 78 8.85 -2.55 2.02
C ILE A 78 10.25 -1.94 2.16
N LEU A 79 10.31 -0.61 2.09
CA LEU A 79 11.48 0.19 2.42
C LEU A 79 11.19 0.95 3.71
N HIS A 80 11.89 0.61 4.78
CA HIS A 80 11.71 1.23 6.10
C HIS A 80 12.79 2.29 6.33
N LEU A 81 12.37 3.55 6.36
CA LEU A 81 13.22 4.72 6.55
C LEU A 81 12.84 5.51 7.81
N ALA A 82 11.86 5.03 8.58
CA ALA A 82 11.45 5.78 9.77
C ALA A 82 12.56 5.67 10.82
N PRO A 83 12.90 6.77 11.50
CA PRO A 83 13.95 6.75 12.51
C PRO A 83 13.56 5.80 13.64
N PRO A 84 14.53 5.04 14.19
CA PRO A 84 14.28 4.20 15.36
C PRO A 84 13.75 5.08 16.50
N GLN A 85 13.08 4.46 17.47
CA GLN A 85 12.68 5.20 18.66
C GLN A 85 13.93 5.80 19.34
N SER A 86 13.78 7.01 19.89
CA SER A 86 14.91 7.75 20.48
C SER A 86 15.38 7.20 21.82
N GLU A 87 14.55 6.44 22.53
CA GLU A 87 14.80 6.01 23.91
C GLU A 87 14.53 4.52 24.11
N GLY A 88 15.25 3.90 25.04
CA GLY A 88 15.06 2.50 25.40
C GLY A 88 15.73 1.51 24.45
N ARG A 89 15.80 0.25 24.89
CA ARG A 89 16.61 -0.80 24.25
C ARG A 89 16.00 -1.39 22.98
N ASP A 90 14.67 -1.40 22.87
CA ASP A 90 13.94 -2.15 21.84
C ASP A 90 13.16 -1.22 20.91
N ASP A 91 13.44 -1.20 19.60
CA ASP A 91 12.67 -0.36 18.66
C ASP A 91 11.18 -0.78 18.53
N ARG A 92 10.32 -0.07 19.26
CA ARG A 92 8.87 -0.28 19.25
C ARG A 92 8.22 0.13 17.93
N ARG A 93 8.81 1.08 17.18
CA ARG A 93 8.28 1.52 15.88
C ARG A 93 8.44 0.42 14.85
N THR A 94 9.61 -0.20 14.78
CA THR A 94 9.84 -1.36 13.91
C THR A 94 8.99 -2.55 14.33
N ARG A 95 8.86 -2.82 15.64
CA ARG A 95 7.96 -3.87 16.15
C ARG A 95 6.51 -3.63 15.71
N ALA A 96 6.00 -2.40 15.83
CA ALA A 96 4.65 -2.04 15.40
C ALA A 96 4.46 -2.19 13.88
N LEU A 97 5.48 -1.80 13.10
CA LEU A 97 5.49 -1.97 11.65
C LEU A 97 5.40 -3.45 11.25
N ILE A 98 6.27 -4.30 11.78
CA ILE A 98 6.26 -5.75 11.53
C ILE A 98 4.89 -6.32 11.90
N ALA A 99 4.39 -5.99 13.09
CA ALA A 99 3.11 -6.48 13.55
C ALA A 99 1.93 -6.03 12.68
N ALA A 100 1.99 -4.85 12.05
CA ALA A 100 0.97 -4.39 11.11
C ALA A 100 1.07 -5.07 9.74
N LEU A 101 2.29 -5.36 9.28
CA LEU A 101 2.54 -6.02 7.99
C LEU A 101 2.27 -7.52 8.00
N SER A 102 2.46 -8.18 9.16
CA SER A 102 2.21 -9.62 9.33
C SER A 102 0.72 -9.97 9.43
N VAL A 103 -0.18 -8.98 9.53
CA VAL A 103 -1.62 -9.25 9.48
C VAL A 103 -1.98 -9.69 8.06
N PRO A 104 -2.66 -10.84 7.87
CA PRO A 104 -3.13 -11.26 6.56
C PRO A 104 -3.88 -10.12 5.87
N ALA A 105 -3.54 -9.86 4.61
CA ALA A 105 -4.25 -8.88 3.80
C ALA A 105 -5.75 -9.15 3.95
N ARG A 106 -6.52 -8.18 4.46
CA ARG A 106 -7.98 -8.34 4.51
C ARG A 106 -8.39 -8.57 3.06
N ARG A 107 -8.78 -9.80 2.72
CA ARG A 107 -9.43 -10.05 1.43
C ARG A 107 -10.60 -9.08 1.43
N ALA A 108 -10.61 -8.14 0.48
CA ALA A 108 -11.84 -7.43 0.18
C ALA A 108 -12.89 -8.54 0.05
N SER A 109 -14.00 -8.44 0.79
CA SER A 109 -15.13 -9.32 0.57
C SER A 109 -15.32 -9.38 -0.93
N ALA A 110 -15.18 -10.57 -1.51
CA ALA A 110 -15.40 -10.72 -2.95
C ALA A 110 -16.73 -10.02 -3.23
N PRO A 111 -16.82 -9.11 -4.22
CA PRO A 111 -18.12 -8.61 -4.60
C PRO A 111 -18.99 -9.84 -4.78
N ALA A 112 -20.20 -9.86 -4.23
CA ALA A 112 -21.14 -10.92 -4.50
C ALA A 112 -21.32 -10.91 -6.03
N VAL A 113 -20.57 -11.78 -6.72
CA VAL A 113 -20.72 -11.98 -8.14
C VAL A 113 -22.08 -12.67 -8.21
N ALA A 114 -23.13 -11.87 -8.40
CA ALA A 114 -24.42 -12.40 -8.78
C ALA A 114 -24.13 -13.35 -9.94
N ALA A 115 -24.61 -14.58 -9.83
CA ALA A 115 -24.40 -15.65 -10.80
C ALA A 115 -25.16 -15.36 -12.12
N ALA A 116 -25.00 -14.16 -12.69
CA ALA A 116 -25.48 -13.77 -13.99
C ALA A 116 -24.51 -14.29 -15.04
N GLY A 117 -24.49 -15.61 -15.20
CA GLY A 117 -23.55 -16.27 -16.10
C GLY A 117 -23.99 -17.65 -16.56
N ARG A 118 -25.30 -17.94 -16.58
CA ARG A 118 -25.86 -19.15 -17.24
C ARG A 118 -27.25 -18.89 -17.82
N LEU A 119 -27.35 -17.91 -18.72
CA LEU A 119 -28.51 -17.77 -19.63
C LEU A 119 -28.01 -17.59 -21.07
N ARG A 120 -27.30 -18.60 -21.57
CA ARG A 120 -27.11 -18.83 -23.00
C ARG A 120 -27.13 -20.33 -23.30
N THR A 121 -28.21 -20.98 -22.89
CA THR A 121 -28.72 -22.17 -23.54
C THR A 121 -30.21 -21.95 -23.69
N LEU A 122 -30.76 -22.36 -24.84
CA LEU A 122 -32.16 -22.19 -25.29
C LEU A 122 -32.45 -20.90 -26.08
N ARG A 123 -32.04 -20.90 -27.35
CA ARG A 123 -33.02 -20.99 -28.46
C ARG A 123 -32.31 -21.43 -29.74
N ALA A 124 -32.39 -22.74 -30.00
CA ALA A 124 -32.41 -23.30 -31.34
C ALA A 124 -33.88 -23.37 -31.80
N ALA A 125 -34.08 -23.45 -33.13
CA ALA A 125 -35.34 -23.50 -33.88
C ALA A 125 -36.13 -22.17 -33.86
N THR A 126 -36.43 -21.54 -35.00
CA THR A 126 -36.91 -22.06 -36.30
C THR A 126 -36.25 -21.41 -37.51
#